data_AF-A0A2G6HA64-F1
#
_entry.id   AF-A0A2G6HA64-F1
#
_cell.length_a   1.000
_cell.length_b   1.000
_cell.length_c   1.000
_cell.angle_alpha   90.00
_cell.angle_beta   90.00
_cell.angle_gamma   90.00
#
_symmetry.space_group_name_H-M   'P 1'
#
loop_
_entity.id
_entity.type
_entity.pdbx_description
1 polymer ?
#
loop_
_entity_poly.entity_id
_entity_poly.type
_entity_poly.pdbx_seq_one_letter_code
_entity_poly.pdbx_strand_id
1 'polypeptide(L)'
;MLWTTTALHAQNNTDITPHQGDYPQTNVMRAQWDILQEFSTLDERQAGLATNGTHFFTSDWQDNNFQQYDMDGSNRVQFTIPGVD
;
A
#
# COMPACT_ATOMS: atom_id res chain seq x y z
N MET A 1 -7.77 -21.26 34.07
CA MET A 1 -6.79 -20.50 33.26
C MET A 1 -7.39 -20.40 31.87
N LEU A 2 -7.95 -19.24 31.53
CA LEU A 2 -8.75 -19.00 30.32
C LEU A 2 -7.86 -18.22 29.34
N TRP A 3 -7.59 -18.75 28.16
CA TRP A 3 -6.89 -18.01 27.11
C TRP A 3 -7.94 -17.30 26.26
N THR A 4 -7.99 -15.96 26.34
CA THR A 4 -8.74 -15.15 25.39
C THR A 4 -7.83 -14.84 24.20
N THR A 5 -8.14 -15.44 23.05
CA THR A 5 -7.53 -15.06 21.78
C THR A 5 -8.08 -13.71 21.36
N THR A 6 -7.28 -12.66 21.40
CA THR A 6 -7.65 -11.34 20.87
C THR A 6 -7.75 -11.45 19.36
N ALA A 7 -8.96 -11.37 18.80
CA ALA A 7 -9.14 -11.27 17.35
C ALA A 7 -8.50 -9.96 16.86
N LEU A 8 -7.59 -10.07 15.89
CA LEU A 8 -7.05 -8.92 15.16
C LEU A 8 -8.21 -8.20 14.45
N HIS A 9 -8.19 -6.88 14.53
CA HIS A 9 -9.18 -5.98 13.95
C HIS A 9 -9.20 -6.16 12.43
N ALA A 10 -10.12 -6.97 11.91
CA ALA A 10 -10.41 -7.01 10.48
C ALA A 10 -10.96 -5.63 10.10
N GLN A 11 -10.14 -4.80 9.45
CA GLN A 11 -10.62 -3.60 8.81
C GLN A 11 -11.58 -4.05 7.71
N ASN A 12 -12.88 -3.90 7.94
CA ASN A 12 -13.89 -4.12 6.92
C ASN A 12 -13.68 -3.06 5.85
N ASN A 13 -12.95 -3.41 4.80
CA ASN A 13 -12.74 -2.54 3.66
C ASN A 13 -14.04 -2.54 2.83
N THR A 14 -15.03 -1.77 3.28
CA THR A 14 -16.29 -1.59 2.55
C THR A 14 -16.01 -0.69 1.37
N ASP A 15 -15.97 -1.27 0.16
CA ASP A 15 -15.91 -0.56 -1.11
C ASP A 15 -17.16 0.35 -1.22
N ILE A 16 -16.97 1.65 -1.01
CA ILE A 16 -18.00 2.69 -1.12
C ILE A 16 -17.82 3.53 -2.38
N THR A 17 -17.39 2.90 -3.48
CA THR A 17 -17.26 3.58 -4.77
C THR A 17 -18.62 3.96 -5.38
N PRO A 18 -18.76 5.19 -5.93
CA PRO A 18 -17.82 6.30 -5.83
C PRO A 18 -17.97 7.03 -4.49
N HIS A 19 -16.84 7.33 -3.84
CA HIS A 19 -16.76 8.29 -2.75
C HIS A 19 -17.53 9.56 -3.16
N GLN A 20 -18.57 9.90 -2.40
CA GLN A 20 -19.48 11.03 -2.67
C GLN A 20 -18.78 12.39 -2.46
N GLY A 21 -17.65 12.62 -3.12
CA GLY A 21 -17.03 13.94 -3.21
C GLY A 21 -17.63 14.70 -4.39
N ASP A 22 -18.05 15.95 -4.14
CA ASP A 22 -18.33 16.91 -5.21
C ASP A 22 -17.00 17.28 -5.90
N TYR A 23 -16.50 16.41 -6.79
CA TYR A 23 -15.35 16.73 -7.61
C TYR A 23 -15.79 17.72 -8.68
N PRO A 24 -15.31 18.97 -8.71
CA PRO A 24 -15.64 19.89 -9.78
C PRO A 24 -15.15 19.27 -11.09
N GLN A 25 -16.12 18.85 -11.92
CA GLN A 25 -15.91 18.26 -13.24
C GLN A 25 -15.43 19.34 -14.20
N THR A 26 -14.28 19.95 -13.93
CA THR A 26 -13.67 20.97 -14.79
C THR A 26 -13.07 20.38 -16.05
N ASN A 27 -13.01 19.05 -16.17
CA ASN A 27 -12.51 18.35 -17.34
C ASN A 27 -13.11 16.94 -17.42
N VAL A 28 -14.09 16.74 -18.30
CA VAL A 28 -14.82 15.46 -18.52
C VAL A 28 -13.94 14.32 -19.06
N MET A 29 -12.63 14.54 -19.22
CA MET A 29 -11.68 13.54 -19.72
C MET A 29 -10.63 13.09 -18.71
N ARG A 30 -10.73 13.47 -17.42
CA ARG A 30 -9.85 12.91 -16.40
C ARG A 30 -10.37 11.57 -15.91
N ALA A 31 -9.45 10.62 -15.74
CA ALA A 31 -9.73 9.39 -15.02
C ALA A 31 -10.22 9.75 -13.61
N GLN A 32 -11.38 9.22 -13.25
CA GLN A 32 -11.92 9.29 -11.91
C GLN A 32 -11.33 8.11 -11.14
N TRP A 33 -10.65 8.41 -10.03
CA TRP A 33 -10.05 7.43 -9.16
C TRP A 33 -10.74 7.51 -7.81
N ASP A 34 -10.94 6.36 -7.19
CA ASP A 34 -11.37 6.24 -5.80
C ASP A 34 -10.31 5.47 -5.02
N ILE A 35 -10.30 5.68 -3.71
CA ILE A 35 -9.37 5.02 -2.80
C ILE A 35 -10.02 3.72 -2.36
N LEU A 36 -9.51 2.59 -2.86
CA LEU A 36 -9.98 1.27 -2.42
C LEU A 36 -9.31 0.84 -1.11
N GLN A 37 -8.04 1.22 -0.89
CA GLN A 37 -7.29 0.80 0.28
C GLN A 37 -6.13 1.75 0.57
N GLU A 38 -5.83 1.92 1.86
CA GLU A 38 -4.65 2.61 2.35
C GLU A 38 -3.87 1.70 3.29
N PHE A 39 -2.54 1.83 3.27
CA PHE A 39 -1.65 1.13 4.19
C PHE A 39 -0.46 2.02 4.53
N SER A 40 0.08 1.83 5.73
CA SER A 40 1.35 2.45 6.11
C SER A 40 2.52 1.69 5.50
N THR A 41 3.56 2.41 5.12
CA THR A 41 4.81 1.82 4.65
C THR A 41 5.80 1.67 5.81
N LEU A 42 6.97 1.06 5.57
CA LEU A 42 8.04 0.99 6.57
C LEU A 42 8.80 2.32 6.73
N ASP A 43 8.87 3.13 5.67
CA ASP A 43 9.58 4.40 5.62
C ASP A 43 8.88 5.36 4.64
N GLU A 44 9.11 6.65 4.81
CA GLU A 44 8.71 7.76 3.94
C GLU A 44 9.61 7.92 2.70
N ARG A 45 10.76 7.26 2.65
CA ARG A 45 11.82 7.42 1.63
C ARG A 45 11.64 6.61 0.33
N GLN A 46 10.41 6.30 -0.05
CA GLN A 46 10.10 5.32 -1.10
C GLN A 46 9.85 5.98 -2.45
N ALA A 47 10.84 5.93 -3.34
CA ALA A 47 10.83 6.64 -4.61
C ALA A 47 10.18 5.87 -5.77
N GLY A 48 10.13 4.54 -5.67
CA GLY A 48 9.62 3.65 -6.71
C GLY A 48 8.47 2.79 -6.20
N LEU A 49 7.53 2.46 -7.09
CA LEU A 49 6.46 1.51 -6.84
C LEU A 49 6.33 0.56 -8.04
N ALA A 50 6.41 -0.74 -7.78
CA ALA A 50 6.16 -1.78 -8.77
C ALA A 50 5.31 -2.89 -8.15
N THR A 51 4.63 -3.68 -8.97
CA THR A 51 3.88 -4.85 -8.49
C THR A 51 4.04 -6.01 -9.46
N ASN A 52 4.03 -7.23 -8.92
CA ASN A 52 3.96 -8.46 -9.71
C ASN A 52 2.57 -9.12 -9.67
N GLY A 53 1.56 -8.42 -9.12
CA GLY A 53 0.19 -8.92 -8.94
C GLY A 53 -0.06 -9.73 -7.66
N THR A 54 0.99 -10.11 -6.93
CA THR A 54 0.88 -10.79 -5.62
C THR A 54 1.46 -9.96 -4.48
N HIS A 55 2.40 -9.08 -4.80
CA HIS A 55 3.07 -8.17 -3.88
C HIS A 55 3.27 -6.83 -4.57
N PHE A 56 3.48 -5.79 -3.78
CA PHE A 56 4.06 -4.54 -4.27
C PHE A 56 5.43 -4.31 -3.66
N PHE A 57 6.26 -3.57 -4.40
CA PHE A 57 7.66 -3.35 -4.12
C PHE A 57 7.95 -1.86 -4.13
N THR A 58 8.73 -1.41 -3.16
CA THR A 58 9.25 -0.06 -3.12
C THR A 58 10.77 -0.06 -3.08
N SER A 59 11.36 1.02 -3.55
CA SER A 59 12.81 1.27 -3.47
C SER A 59 13.07 2.50 -2.62
N ASP A 60 14.01 2.39 -1.69
CA ASP A 60 14.48 3.52 -0.89
C ASP A 60 15.50 4.34 -1.69
N TRP A 61 15.37 5.66 -1.69
CA TRP A 61 16.28 6.55 -2.44
C TRP A 61 17.60 6.86 -1.74
N GLN A 62 17.80 6.38 -0.51
CA GLN A 62 18.89 6.75 0.39
C GLN A 62 19.69 5.53 0.84
N ASP A 63 19.03 4.45 1.25
CA ASP A 63 19.66 3.35 1.99
C ASP A 63 19.82 2.04 1.17
N ASN A 64 19.89 2.13 -0.17
CA ASN A 64 20.15 1.02 -1.12
C ASN A 64 19.37 -0.27 -0.82
N ASN A 65 18.15 -0.10 -0.34
CA ASN A 65 17.30 -1.19 0.09
C ASN A 65 15.96 -1.16 -0.67
N PHE A 66 15.32 -2.32 -0.68
CA PHE A 66 14.03 -2.54 -1.28
C PHE A 66 13.09 -3.10 -0.23
N GLN A 67 11.81 -2.79 -0.37
CA GLN A 67 10.78 -3.35 0.48
C GLN A 67 9.76 -4.10 -0.36
N GLN A 68 9.31 -5.25 0.14
CA GLN A 68 8.21 -6.03 -0.38
C GLN A 68 7.07 -6.00 0.64
N TYR A 69 5.84 -5.92 0.14
CA TYR A 69 4.62 -5.96 0.92
C TYR A 69 3.62 -6.88 0.23
N ASP A 70 2.77 -7.54 1.01
CA ASP A 70 1.56 -8.15 0.48
C ASP A 70 0.62 -7.07 -0.06
N MET A 71 -0.30 -7.42 -0.97
CA MET A 71 -1.20 -6.44 -1.59
C MET A 71 -2.12 -5.71 -0.59
N ASP A 72 -2.28 -6.23 0.62
CA ASP A 72 -3.02 -5.58 1.70
C ASP A 72 -2.14 -4.67 2.60
N GLY A 73 -0.85 -4.55 2.29
CA GLY A 73 0.13 -3.77 3.06
C GLY A 73 0.72 -4.51 4.27
N SER A 74 0.41 -5.79 4.45
CA SER A 74 0.99 -6.66 5.48
C SER A 74 2.31 -7.29 5.01
N ASN A 75 2.90 -8.18 5.83
CA ASN A 75 4.10 -8.96 5.54
C ASN A 75 5.26 -8.16 4.91
N ARG A 76 5.62 -7.08 5.60
CA ARG A 76 6.63 -6.12 5.14
C ARG A 76 8.03 -6.70 5.30
N VAL A 77 8.74 -6.88 4.20
CA VAL A 77 10.10 -7.45 4.18
C VAL A 77 11.05 -6.48 3.52
N GLN A 78 12.18 -6.18 4.18
CA GLN A 78 13.27 -5.41 3.60
C GLN A 78 14.35 -6.35 3.06
N PHE A 79 14.89 -6.04 1.89
CA PHE A 79 15.98 -6.80 1.26
C PHE A 79 16.92 -5.89 0.47
N THR A 80 18.08 -6.42 0.11
CA THR A 80 19.05 -5.76 -0.78
C THR A 80 19.29 -6.62 -2.01
N ILE A 81 19.67 -5.98 -3.11
CA ILE A 81 20.06 -6.67 -4.35
C ILE A 81 21.59 -6.51 -4.48
N PRO A 82 22.36 -7.60 -4.47
CA PRO A 82 23.81 -7.51 -4.63
C PRO A 82 24.20 -6.79 -5.93
N GLY A 83 25.08 -5.79 -5.82
CA GLY A 83 25.58 -5.02 -6.98
C GLY A 83 24.63 -3.93 -7.47
N VAL A 84 23.66 -3.53 -6.66
CA VAL A 84 22.86 -2.31 -6.87
C VAL A 84 23.15 -1.37 -5.72
N ASP A 85 23.74 -0.22 -6.06
CA ASP A 85 24.20 0.82 -5.14
C ASP A 85 24.02 2.24 -5.69
#